data_AF-A0A7J9I0Q6-F1
#
_entry.id   AF-A0A7J9I0Q6-F1
#
_cell.length_a   1.000
_cell.length_b   1.000
_cell.length_c   1.000
_cell.angle_alpha   90.00
_cell.angle_beta   90.00
_cell.angle_gamma   90.00
#
_symmetry.space_group_name_H-M   'P 1'
#
loop_
_entity.id
_entity.type
_entity.pdbx_description
1 polymer ?
#
loop_
_entity_poly.entity_id
_entity_poly.type
_entity_poly.pdbx_seq_one_letter_code
_entity_poly.pdbx_strand_id
1 'polypeptide(L)'
;MPNGSLDSHLFNQNSLLPWELRFKIAQGLASGLLYLHEGWQQCVVHRDIKSSNVLLDSDFNAKLGDFGLARLVDHSKGSQTTVLAGTMGYLAPECHIAGKASKQSDVYSYGVVALELACGRKPIEPKAGEGKVNLVEWVWDLYGRTQLLEACDPRLNGVFTVREMEQLMILGLWCAHPDENSRPSIRQAIHALNFEAPVPVLPSKMPVATYYAPPMSVTPLNQFSSNSTNSNSTRSSQFTSSSSSSATASLLLAPPV
;
A
#
# COMPACT_ATOMS: atom_id res chain seq x y z
N MET A 1 3.47 21.39 -8.07
CA MET A 1 4.32 21.44 -6.88
C MET A 1 5.76 21.68 -7.33
N PRO A 2 6.37 22.82 -6.99
CA PRO A 2 7.62 23.29 -7.62
C PRO A 2 8.83 22.39 -7.39
N ASN A 3 8.91 21.69 -6.26
CA ASN A 3 10.00 20.77 -5.95
C ASN A 3 9.69 19.32 -6.33
N GLY A 4 8.61 19.05 -7.07
CA GLY A 4 8.27 17.70 -7.53
C GLY A 4 7.83 16.76 -6.40
N SER A 5 8.08 15.47 -6.57
CA SER A 5 7.73 14.39 -5.65
C SER A 5 8.91 13.93 -4.78
N LEU A 6 8.63 13.40 -3.60
CA LEU A 6 9.65 12.95 -2.64
C LEU A 6 10.55 11.85 -3.20
N ASP A 7 10.00 10.89 -3.94
CA ASP A 7 10.76 9.80 -4.55
C ASP A 7 11.86 10.29 -5.51
N SER A 8 11.61 11.39 -6.21
CA SER A 8 12.57 12.05 -7.10
C SER A 8 13.77 12.62 -6.35
N HIS A 9 13.64 12.92 -5.05
CA HIS A 9 14.74 13.34 -4.19
C HIS A 9 15.40 12.18 -3.46
N LEU A 10 14.63 11.15 -3.10
CA LEU A 10 15.16 9.98 -2.38
C LEU A 10 15.91 9.02 -3.31
N PHE A 11 15.48 8.81 -4.55
CA PHE A 11 16.04 7.73 -5.39
C PHE A 11 16.82 8.21 -6.61
N ASN A 12 16.92 9.53 -6.80
CA ASN A 12 17.78 10.12 -7.83
C ASN A 12 19.19 10.34 -7.25
N GLN A 13 20.22 9.95 -7.99
CA GLN A 13 21.62 10.13 -7.58
C GLN A 13 22.08 11.58 -7.63
N ASN A 14 21.40 12.42 -8.43
CA ASN A 14 21.77 13.83 -8.61
C ASN A 14 21.05 14.78 -7.62
N SER A 15 20.21 14.25 -6.74
CA SER A 15 19.56 15.01 -5.67
C SER A 15 19.89 14.40 -4.32
N LEU A 16 20.13 15.25 -3.32
CA LEU A 16 20.28 14.84 -1.94
C LEU A 16 19.39 15.72 -1.08
N LEU A 17 18.42 15.09 -0.41
CA LEU A 17 17.58 15.75 0.58
C LEU A 17 18.27 15.68 1.95
N PRO A 18 18.66 16.82 2.57
CA PRO A 18 19.23 16.86 3.92
C PRO A 18 18.30 16.26 4.96
N TRP A 19 18.87 15.74 6.04
CA TRP A 19 18.13 15.04 7.10
C TRP A 19 17.01 15.89 7.70
N GLU A 20 17.27 17.17 7.96
CA GLU A 20 16.33 18.10 8.57
C GLU A 20 15.07 18.25 7.72
N LEU A 21 15.23 18.27 6.39
CA LEU A 21 14.10 18.30 5.46
C LEU A 21 13.35 16.97 5.44
N ARG A 22 14.06 15.83 5.51
CA ARG A 22 13.43 14.51 5.58
C ARG A 22 12.54 14.38 6.82
N PHE A 23 13.05 14.81 7.97
CA PHE A 23 12.30 14.78 9.23
C PHE A 23 11.09 15.72 9.19
N LYS A 24 11.27 16.96 8.68
CA LYS A 24 10.17 17.91 8.43
C LYS A 24 9.09 17.33 7.51
N ILE A 25 9.49 16.61 6.45
CA ILE A 25 8.57 15.95 5.52
C ILE A 25 7.79 14.83 6.20
N ALA A 26 8.44 14.03 7.05
CA ALA A 26 7.74 13.00 7.84
C ALA A 26 6.65 13.60 8.74
N GLN A 27 6.94 14.73 9.39
CA GLN A 27 5.97 15.47 10.23
C GLN A 27 4.83 16.07 9.40
N GLY A 28 5.15 16.68 8.25
CA GLY A 28 4.16 17.26 7.34
C GLY A 28 3.22 16.21 6.75
N LEU A 29 3.76 15.06 6.35
CA LEU A 29 2.96 13.93 5.84
C LEU A 29 2.04 13.38 6.93
N ALA A 30 2.53 13.19 8.15
CA ALA A 30 1.71 12.72 9.26
C ALA A 30 0.57 13.70 9.57
N SER A 31 0.85 15.00 9.54
CA SER A 31 -0.15 16.06 9.73
C SER A 31 -1.22 16.05 8.65
N GLY A 32 -0.82 15.88 7.38
CA GLY A 32 -1.75 15.72 6.27
C GLY A 32 -2.64 14.48 6.43
N LEU A 33 -2.06 13.36 6.86
CA LEU A 33 -2.81 12.12 7.09
C LEU A 33 -3.77 12.23 8.29
N LEU A 34 -3.37 12.92 9.37
CA LEU A 34 -4.25 13.23 10.50
C LEU A 34 -5.48 14.02 10.04
N TYR A 35 -5.27 15.02 9.18
CA TYR A 35 -6.39 15.79 8.63
C TYR A 35 -7.36 14.91 7.84
N LEU A 36 -6.86 13.99 7.01
CA LEU A 36 -7.70 13.05 6.28
C LEU A 36 -8.50 12.11 7.20
N HIS A 37 -7.87 11.61 8.28
CA HIS A 37 -8.49 10.63 9.16
C HIS A 37 -9.44 11.22 10.20
N GLU A 38 -9.22 12.47 10.61
CA GLU A 38 -9.87 13.07 11.79
C GLU A 38 -10.24 14.56 11.62
N GLY A 39 -9.69 15.26 10.62
CA GLY A 39 -9.87 16.71 10.46
C GLY A 39 -11.12 17.14 9.70
N TRP A 40 -11.88 16.20 9.14
CA TRP A 40 -13.10 16.45 8.36
C TRP A 40 -14.29 15.65 8.93
N GLN A 41 -15.52 15.99 8.52
CA GLN A 41 -16.76 15.32 8.97
C GLN A 41 -16.81 13.81 8.68
N GLN A 42 -16.08 13.37 7.65
CA GLN A 42 -15.95 11.98 7.25
C GLN A 42 -14.46 11.63 7.15
N CYS A 43 -14.13 10.39 7.51
CA CYS A 43 -12.77 9.88 7.35
C CYS A 43 -12.48 9.67 5.87
N VAL A 44 -11.36 10.22 5.39
CA VAL A 44 -10.82 9.93 4.07
C VAL A 44 -9.71 8.90 4.23
N VAL A 45 -9.89 7.71 3.67
CA VAL A 45 -8.81 6.71 3.54
C VAL A 45 -8.15 6.90 2.18
N HIS A 46 -6.85 7.19 2.16
CA HIS A 46 -6.12 7.57 0.95
C HIS A 46 -5.84 6.39 0.02
N ARG A 47 -5.41 5.24 0.58
CA ARG A 47 -5.17 3.96 -0.10
C ARG A 47 -3.96 3.89 -1.04
N ASP A 48 -3.33 5.02 -1.37
CA ASP A 48 -2.10 5.04 -2.19
C ASP A 48 -1.04 6.01 -1.65
N ILE A 49 -0.76 5.94 -0.35
CA ILE A 49 0.35 6.70 0.25
C ILE A 49 1.66 6.03 -0.16
N LYS A 50 2.51 6.80 -0.83
CA LYS A 50 3.84 6.40 -1.29
C LYS A 50 4.67 7.65 -1.58
N SER A 51 5.99 7.53 -1.61
CA SER A 51 6.90 8.65 -1.85
C SER A 51 6.64 9.41 -3.16
N SER A 52 6.19 8.75 -4.24
CA SER A 52 5.82 9.43 -5.49
C SER A 52 4.57 10.31 -5.38
N ASN A 53 3.70 10.03 -4.41
CA ASN A 53 2.46 10.78 -4.16
C ASN A 53 2.63 11.84 -3.07
N VAL A 54 3.82 11.94 -2.47
CA VAL A 54 4.18 13.03 -1.54
C VAL A 54 4.88 14.13 -2.34
N LEU A 55 4.20 15.24 -2.58
CA LEU A 55 4.72 16.36 -3.34
C LEU A 55 5.32 17.43 -2.41
N LEU A 56 6.31 18.18 -2.90
CA LEU A 56 7.06 19.16 -2.14
C LEU A 56 6.82 20.59 -2.67
N ASP A 57 6.37 21.50 -1.81
CA ASP A 57 6.20 22.92 -2.17
C ASP A 57 7.56 23.65 -2.17
N SER A 58 7.56 24.96 -2.42
CA SER A 58 8.79 25.77 -2.53
C SER A 58 9.68 25.70 -1.29
N ASP A 59 9.08 25.50 -0.11
CA ASP A 59 9.78 25.44 1.19
C ASP A 59 9.96 23.99 1.67
N PHE A 60 9.85 23.04 0.74
CA PHE A 60 9.94 21.60 0.98
C PHE A 60 8.93 21.08 2.01
N ASN A 61 7.77 21.73 2.16
CA ASN A 61 6.69 21.16 2.94
C ASN A 61 5.99 20.05 2.14
N ALA A 62 5.70 18.93 2.81
CA ALA A 62 4.99 17.81 2.23
C ALA A 62 3.52 18.15 1.96
N LYS A 63 3.02 17.80 0.78
CA LYS A 63 1.59 17.76 0.45
C LYS A 63 1.29 16.39 -0.14
N LEU A 64 0.35 15.67 0.48
CA LEU A 64 -0.12 14.41 -0.05
C LEU A 64 -1.02 14.67 -1.26
N GLY A 65 -0.75 13.99 -2.38
CA GLY A 65 -1.49 14.06 -3.63
C GLY A 65 -2.00 12.70 -4.09
N ASP A 66 -2.67 12.70 -5.24
CA ASP A 66 -3.27 11.54 -5.89
C ASP A 66 -4.32 10.79 -5.05
N PHE A 67 -5.51 11.39 -5.01
CA PHE A 67 -6.69 10.85 -4.33
C PHE A 67 -7.53 9.91 -5.22
N GLY A 68 -7.00 9.41 -6.35
CA GLY A 68 -7.77 8.59 -7.29
C GLY A 68 -8.32 7.29 -6.68
N LEU A 69 -7.62 6.77 -5.67
CA LEU A 69 -8.05 5.58 -4.92
C LEU A 69 -8.76 5.90 -3.60
N ALA A 70 -8.83 7.18 -3.20
CA ALA A 70 -9.34 7.58 -1.90
C ALA A 70 -10.83 7.25 -1.73
N ARG A 71 -11.24 6.98 -0.49
CA ARG A 71 -12.64 6.64 -0.15
C ARG A 71 -13.07 7.35 1.12
N LEU A 72 -14.34 7.77 1.13
CA LEU A 72 -15.00 8.30 2.32
C LEU A 72 -15.53 7.14 3.16
N VAL A 73 -15.24 7.18 4.45
CA VAL A 73 -15.67 6.18 5.43
C VAL A 73 -16.31 6.93 6.60
N ASP A 74 -17.51 6.51 7.00
CA ASP A 74 -18.11 7.01 8.23
C ASP A 74 -17.21 6.63 9.41
N HIS A 75 -16.92 7.56 10.32
CA HIS A 75 -16.02 7.29 11.46
C HIS A 75 -16.48 6.11 12.34
N SER A 76 -17.77 5.77 12.30
CA SER A 76 -18.37 4.64 13.03
C SER A 76 -18.24 3.29 12.31
N LYS A 77 -17.99 3.29 11.01
CA LYS A 77 -17.82 2.07 10.21
C LYS A 77 -16.32 1.85 10.05
N GLY A 78 -15.79 0.77 10.63
CA GLY A 78 -14.37 0.43 10.56
C GLY A 78 -13.89 0.06 9.15
N SER A 79 -13.05 -0.96 9.06
CA SER A 79 -12.49 -1.44 7.78
C SER A 79 -13.57 -1.74 6.73
N GLN A 80 -13.35 -1.30 5.48
CA GLN A 80 -14.25 -1.54 4.35
C GLN A 80 -13.62 -2.51 3.36
N THR A 81 -14.35 -3.56 3.00
CA THR A 81 -13.95 -4.44 1.89
C THR A 81 -14.09 -3.69 0.58
N THR A 82 -13.00 -3.60 -0.18
CA THR A 82 -12.93 -2.88 -1.44
C THR A 82 -12.21 -3.72 -2.48
N VAL A 83 -12.26 -3.31 -3.74
CA VAL A 83 -11.40 -3.88 -4.78
C VAL A 83 -9.94 -3.66 -4.38
N LEU A 84 -9.13 -4.72 -4.47
CA LEU A 84 -7.68 -4.66 -4.24
C LEU A 84 -7.08 -3.58 -5.14
N ALA A 85 -6.54 -2.52 -4.52
CA ALA A 85 -5.93 -1.40 -5.20
C ALA A 85 -4.90 -0.74 -4.27
N GLY A 86 -3.84 -0.19 -4.88
CA GLY A 86 -2.71 0.45 -4.21
C GLY A 86 -1.39 -0.04 -4.78
N THR A 87 -0.29 0.46 -4.24
CA THR A 87 1.05 0.20 -4.79
C THR A 87 1.78 -0.89 -4.01
N MET A 88 2.28 -1.90 -4.73
CA MET A 88 3.07 -2.99 -4.16
C MET A 88 4.27 -2.44 -3.37
N GLY A 89 4.49 -2.95 -2.15
CA GLY A 89 5.50 -2.46 -1.22
C GLY A 89 4.98 -1.47 -0.17
N TYR A 90 3.89 -0.76 -0.47
CA TYR A 90 3.21 0.16 0.46
C TYR A 90 1.90 -0.40 1.00
N LEU A 91 1.36 -1.43 0.33
CA LEU A 91 0.12 -2.09 0.73
C LEU A 91 0.32 -2.87 2.03
N ALA A 92 -0.56 -2.61 3.00
CA ALA A 92 -0.61 -3.39 4.22
C ALA A 92 -0.98 -4.85 3.91
N PRO A 93 -0.52 -5.83 4.72
CA PRO A 93 -0.73 -7.23 4.37
C PRO A 93 -2.21 -7.66 4.43
N GLU A 94 -3.06 -7.01 5.23
CA GLU A 94 -4.51 -7.23 5.22
C GLU A 94 -5.20 -6.73 3.94
N CYS A 95 -4.64 -5.71 3.28
CA CYS A 95 -5.16 -5.23 2.01
C CYS A 95 -4.97 -6.27 0.91
N HIS A 96 -3.79 -6.91 0.87
CA HIS A 96 -3.48 -7.95 -0.11
C HIS A 96 -4.41 -9.16 0.00
N ILE A 97 -4.75 -9.55 1.22
CA ILE A 97 -5.46 -10.82 1.50
C ILE A 97 -6.97 -10.61 1.50
N ALA A 98 -7.45 -9.52 2.09
CA ALA A 98 -8.89 -9.31 2.32
C ALA A 98 -9.49 -8.14 1.54
N GLY A 99 -8.70 -7.40 0.73
CA GLY A 99 -9.16 -6.19 0.04
C GLY A 99 -9.60 -5.08 0.99
N LYS A 100 -9.19 -5.16 2.26
CA LYS A 100 -9.65 -4.30 3.35
C LYS A 100 -8.85 -3.02 3.38
N ALA A 101 -9.50 -1.88 3.16
CA ALA A 101 -8.90 -0.56 3.33
C ALA A 101 -9.41 0.08 4.62
N SER A 102 -8.50 0.68 5.39
CA SER A 102 -8.79 1.30 6.68
C SER A 102 -7.82 2.45 6.98
N LYS A 103 -8.06 3.18 8.07
CA LYS A 103 -7.07 4.13 8.60
C LYS A 103 -5.72 3.44 8.86
N GLN A 104 -5.76 2.20 9.35
CA GLN A 104 -4.56 1.45 9.70
C GLN A 104 -3.78 0.98 8.47
N SER A 105 -4.44 0.76 7.33
CA SER A 105 -3.71 0.50 6.08
C SER A 105 -2.96 1.74 5.58
N ASP A 106 -3.54 2.94 5.74
CA ASP A 106 -2.83 4.20 5.42
C ASP A 106 -1.65 4.43 6.40
N VAL A 107 -1.82 4.13 7.69
CA VAL A 107 -0.74 4.21 8.68
C VAL A 107 0.42 3.27 8.32
N TYR A 108 0.11 2.05 7.84
CA TYR A 108 1.15 1.14 7.34
C TYR A 108 1.93 1.77 6.19
N SER A 109 1.23 2.30 5.18
CA SER A 109 1.88 2.97 4.05
C SER A 109 2.71 4.19 4.48
N TYR A 110 2.24 4.97 5.47
CA TYR A 110 3.03 6.03 6.09
C TYR A 110 4.31 5.49 6.75
N GLY A 111 4.22 4.38 7.48
CA GLY A 111 5.37 3.72 8.09
C GLY A 111 6.44 3.33 7.07
N VAL A 112 6.00 2.80 5.91
CA VAL A 112 6.91 2.51 4.79
C VAL A 112 7.61 3.78 4.30
N VAL A 113 6.89 4.88 4.08
CA VAL A 113 7.49 6.16 3.65
C VAL A 113 8.44 6.73 4.70
N ALA A 114 8.15 6.57 5.99
CA ALA A 114 9.05 6.96 7.07
C ALA A 114 10.39 6.19 7.01
N LEU A 115 10.34 4.89 6.70
CA LEU A 115 11.55 4.09 6.49
C LEU A 115 12.29 4.49 5.20
N GLU A 116 11.59 4.83 4.12
CA GLU A 116 12.23 5.35 2.90
C GLU A 116 13.00 6.65 3.18
N LEU A 117 12.43 7.56 3.97
CA LEU A 117 13.08 8.81 4.38
C LEU A 117 14.39 8.54 5.15
N ALA A 118 14.35 7.60 6.11
CA ALA A 118 15.53 7.25 6.90
C ALA A 118 16.60 6.51 6.08
N CYS A 119 16.19 5.55 5.24
CA CYS A 119 17.10 4.60 4.60
C CYS A 119 17.53 5.04 3.19
N GLY A 120 16.78 5.94 2.53
CA GLY A 120 17.02 6.31 1.13
C GLY A 120 16.85 5.16 0.14
N ARG A 121 16.08 4.13 0.50
CA ARG A 121 15.87 2.90 -0.27
C ARG A 121 14.40 2.72 -0.63
N LYS A 122 14.14 2.08 -1.77
CA LYS A 122 12.76 1.75 -2.18
C LYS A 122 12.21 0.60 -1.32
N PRO A 123 10.88 0.49 -1.14
CA PRO A 123 10.31 -0.55 -0.28
C PRO A 123 10.55 -1.96 -0.79
N ILE A 124 10.69 -2.09 -2.11
CA ILE A 124 10.99 -3.33 -2.81
C ILE A 124 12.14 -3.05 -3.76
N GLU A 125 13.32 -3.57 -3.44
CA GLU A 125 14.47 -3.52 -4.32
C GLU A 125 14.81 -4.92 -4.85
N PRO A 126 14.97 -5.08 -6.18
CA PRO A 126 15.49 -6.33 -6.73
C PRO A 126 16.96 -6.47 -6.35
N LYS A 127 17.29 -7.54 -5.62
CA LYS A 127 18.67 -7.92 -5.32
C LYS A 127 19.13 -8.92 -6.37
N ALA A 128 20.26 -8.62 -7.01
CA ALA A 128 20.83 -9.51 -8.03
C ALA A 128 21.12 -10.89 -7.40
N GLY A 129 20.47 -11.94 -7.93
CA GLY A 129 20.72 -13.34 -7.54
C GLY A 129 19.98 -13.88 -6.30
N GLU A 130 19.33 -13.02 -5.48
CA GLU A 130 18.75 -13.44 -4.19
C GLU A 130 17.27 -13.03 -4.00
N GLY A 131 16.61 -12.55 -5.04
CA GLY A 131 15.18 -12.17 -4.99
C GLY A 131 14.96 -10.68 -4.70
N LYS A 132 13.83 -10.33 -4.07
CA LYS A 132 13.48 -8.94 -3.72
C LYS A 132 13.70 -8.73 -2.23
N VAL A 133 14.36 -7.63 -1.84
CA VAL A 133 14.48 -7.23 -0.43
C VAL A 133 13.30 -6.33 -0.08
N ASN A 134 12.55 -6.72 0.96
CA ASN A 134 11.52 -5.88 1.55
C ASN A 134 12.17 -4.96 2.59
N LEU A 135 11.99 -3.65 2.42
CA LEU A 135 12.57 -2.62 3.30
C LEU A 135 12.16 -2.81 4.76
N VAL A 136 10.88 -3.09 5.02
CA VAL A 136 10.36 -3.26 6.39
C VAL A 136 11.02 -4.45 7.06
N GLU A 137 11.08 -5.59 6.38
CA GLU A 137 11.70 -6.82 6.90
C GLU A 137 13.20 -6.62 7.20
N TRP A 138 13.92 -5.96 6.30
CA TRP A 138 15.34 -5.69 6.45
C TRP A 138 15.62 -4.73 7.62
N VAL A 139 14.86 -3.65 7.76
CA VAL A 139 15.02 -2.72 8.90
C VAL A 139 14.63 -3.40 10.22
N TRP A 140 13.61 -4.27 10.22
CA TRP A 140 13.21 -5.02 11.42
C TRP A 140 14.29 -5.99 11.89
N ASP A 141 14.98 -6.66 10.96
CA ASP A 141 16.11 -7.55 11.28
C ASP A 141 17.27 -6.76 11.93
N LEU A 142 17.60 -5.58 11.40
CA LEU A 142 18.59 -4.69 12.00
C LEU A 142 18.15 -4.17 13.38
N TYR A 143 16.88 -3.81 13.55
CA TYR A 143 16.30 -3.45 14.85
C TYR A 143 16.50 -4.59 15.87
N GLY A 144 16.14 -5.82 15.49
CA GLY A 144 16.28 -7.01 16.33
C GLY A 144 17.72 -7.34 16.76
N ARG A 145 18.69 -6.95 15.93
CA ARG A 145 20.13 -7.10 16.20
C ARG A 145 20.75 -5.89 16.89
N THR A 146 19.96 -4.89 17.26
CA THR A 146 20.46 -3.61 17.83
C THR A 146 21.42 -2.85 16.91
N GLN A 147 21.25 -3.01 15.59
CA GLN A 147 22.06 -2.41 14.52
C GLN A 147 21.25 -1.42 13.67
N LEU A 148 20.24 -0.77 14.26
CA LEU A 148 19.26 0.04 13.53
C LEU A 148 19.89 1.14 12.67
N LEU A 149 20.95 1.79 13.16
CA LEU A 149 21.66 2.86 12.44
C LEU A 149 22.41 2.38 11.18
N GLU A 150 22.61 1.07 10.99
CA GLU A 150 23.15 0.53 9.73
C GLU A 150 22.14 0.65 8.57
N ALA A 151 20.87 0.91 8.89
CA ALA A 151 19.84 1.12 7.88
C ALA A 151 19.86 2.53 7.27
N CYS A 152 20.54 3.49 7.92
CA CYS A 152 20.55 4.90 7.51
C CYS A 152 21.04 5.08 6.06
N ASP A 153 20.48 6.07 5.36
CA ASP A 153 20.92 6.43 4.02
C ASP A 153 22.42 6.78 4.02
N PRO A 154 23.28 6.00 3.33
CA PRO A 154 24.72 6.22 3.36
C PRO A 154 25.10 7.57 2.75
N ARG A 155 24.26 8.17 1.90
CA ARG A 155 24.51 9.49 1.30
C ARG A 155 24.39 10.63 2.30
N LEU A 156 23.76 10.43 3.46
CA LEU A 156 23.77 11.42 4.54
C LEU A 156 25.14 11.51 5.23
N ASN A 157 26.03 10.52 5.03
CA ASN A 157 27.40 10.53 5.54
C ASN A 157 27.51 10.86 7.05
N GLY A 158 26.58 10.35 7.86
CA GLY A 158 26.51 10.60 9.30
C GLY A 158 25.97 11.98 9.70
N VAL A 159 25.55 12.81 8.75
CA VAL A 159 24.96 14.13 8.99
C VAL A 159 23.46 13.99 9.25
N PHE A 160 23.11 13.62 10.48
CA PHE A 160 21.74 13.54 10.98
C PHE A 160 21.72 13.54 12.52
N THR A 161 20.58 13.90 13.11
CA THR A 161 20.38 13.76 14.56
C THR A 161 20.07 12.31 14.89
N VAL A 162 20.98 11.62 15.58
CA VAL A 162 20.84 10.18 15.91
C VAL A 162 19.49 9.87 16.56
N ARG A 163 19.08 10.68 17.54
CA ARG A 163 17.81 10.51 18.24
C ARG A 163 16.59 10.61 17.32
N GLU A 164 16.58 11.56 16.39
CA GLU A 164 15.48 11.71 15.41
C GLU A 164 15.45 10.54 14.43
N MET A 165 16.63 10.10 14.00
CA MET A 165 16.81 8.99 13.07
C MET A 165 16.29 7.68 13.66
N GLU A 166 16.70 7.34 14.89
CA GLU A 166 16.19 6.17 15.60
C GLU A 166 14.69 6.27 15.86
N GLN A 167 14.21 7.43 16.32
CA GLN A 167 12.79 7.65 16.58
C GLN A 167 11.94 7.45 15.32
N LEU A 168 12.36 8.02 14.18
CA LEU A 168 11.66 7.89 12.91
C LEU A 168 11.64 6.44 12.43
N MET A 169 12.75 5.70 12.56
CA MET A 169 12.82 4.30 12.15
C MET A 169 11.97 3.38 13.03
N ILE A 170 12.03 3.53 14.36
CA ILE A 170 11.19 2.74 15.28
C ILE A 170 9.71 3.07 15.06
N LEU A 171 9.37 4.35 14.87
CA LEU A 171 8.02 4.76 14.49
C LEU A 171 7.59 4.14 13.15
N GLY A 172 8.48 4.13 12.15
CA GLY A 172 8.24 3.49 10.86
C GLY A 172 7.89 2.01 11.01
N LEU A 173 8.66 1.26 11.82
CA LEU A 173 8.38 -0.15 12.13
C LEU A 173 7.07 -0.34 12.90
N TRP A 174 6.77 0.54 13.87
CA TRP A 174 5.51 0.48 14.63
C TRP A 174 4.29 0.73 13.74
N CYS A 175 4.37 1.72 12.84
CA CYS A 175 3.36 1.99 11.83
C CYS A 175 3.24 0.84 10.81
N ALA A 176 4.36 0.25 10.41
CA ALA A 176 4.41 -0.88 9.46
C ALA A 176 4.23 -2.26 10.14
N HIS A 177 3.67 -2.30 11.36
CA HIS A 177 3.46 -3.56 12.07
C HIS A 177 2.52 -4.49 11.26
N PRO A 178 2.81 -5.80 11.12
CA PRO A 178 2.00 -6.70 10.30
C PRO A 178 0.54 -6.82 10.76
N ASP A 179 0.30 -6.89 12.07
CA ASP A 179 -1.05 -6.79 12.66
C ASP A 179 -1.52 -5.32 12.72
N GLU A 180 -2.70 -5.05 12.13
CA GLU A 180 -3.31 -3.71 12.08
C GLU A 180 -3.69 -3.15 13.45
N ASN A 181 -3.98 -4.01 14.43
CA ASN A 181 -4.40 -3.60 15.77
C ASN A 181 -3.22 -3.16 16.64
N SER A 182 -2.01 -3.57 16.27
CA SER A 182 -0.77 -3.20 16.96
C SER A 182 -0.17 -1.89 16.43
N ARG A 183 -0.72 -1.34 15.32
CA ARG A 183 -0.29 -0.06 14.74
C ARG A 183 -0.84 1.12 15.56
N PRO A 184 -0.11 2.23 15.68
CA PRO A 184 -0.62 3.44 16.31
C PRO A 184 -1.74 4.06 15.47
N SER A 185 -2.57 4.91 16.07
CA SER A 185 -3.27 5.93 15.28
C SER A 185 -2.28 6.96 14.75
N ILE A 186 -2.61 7.64 13.66
CA ILE A 186 -1.71 8.68 13.14
C ILE A 186 -1.48 9.83 14.14
N ARG A 187 -2.45 10.09 15.02
CA ARG A 187 -2.29 11.02 16.15
C ARG A 187 -1.22 10.56 17.15
N GLN A 188 -1.27 9.29 17.55
CA GLN A 188 -0.25 8.71 18.42
C GLN A 188 1.13 8.73 17.75
N ALA A 189 1.19 8.45 16.44
CA ALA A 189 2.41 8.52 15.67
C ALA A 189 3.00 9.94 15.65
N ILE A 190 2.18 10.99 15.53
CA ILE A 190 2.63 12.40 15.61
C ILE A 190 3.20 12.72 16.99
N HIS A 191 2.50 12.34 18.08
CA HIS A 191 3.01 12.57 19.43
C HIS A 191 4.36 11.87 19.65
N ALA A 192 4.52 10.65 19.15
CA ALA A 192 5.80 9.95 19.19
C ALA A 192 6.86 10.66 18.34
N LEU A 193 6.53 11.04 17.11
CA LEU A 193 7.45 11.73 16.19
C LEU A 193 7.96 13.06 16.76
N ASN A 194 7.12 13.80 17.47
CA ASN A 194 7.46 15.07 18.11
C ASN A 194 8.12 14.92 19.49
N PHE A 195 8.44 13.69 19.92
CA PHE A 195 8.98 13.38 21.25
C PHE A 195 8.07 13.78 22.42
N GLU A 196 6.77 13.90 22.17
CA GLU A 196 5.73 14.17 23.18
C GLU A 196 5.28 12.88 23.87
N ALA A 197 5.51 11.72 23.23
CA ALA A 197 5.27 10.39 23.77
C ALA A 197 6.41 9.42 23.39
N PRO A 198 6.68 8.37 24.18
CA PRO A 198 7.66 7.36 23.80
C PRO A 198 7.13 6.46 22.67
N VAL A 199 8.04 5.98 21.81
CA VAL A 199 7.75 4.84 20.93
C VAL A 199 7.73 3.54 21.74
N PRO A 200 6.95 2.53 21.35
CA PRO A 200 6.92 1.26 22.06
C PRO A 200 8.22 0.47 21.84
N VAL A 201 8.48 -0.47 22.74
CA VAL A 201 9.47 -1.52 22.50
C VAL A 201 8.83 -2.56 21.58
N LEU A 202 9.40 -2.74 20.38
CA LEU A 202 8.92 -3.69 19.39
C LEU A 202 9.58 -5.07 19.61
N PRO A 203 8.97 -6.17 19.15
CA PRO A 203 9.59 -7.49 19.20
C PRO A 203 10.86 -7.54 18.34
N SER A 204 11.87 -8.27 18.80
CA SER A 204 13.17 -8.41 18.11
C SER A 204 13.09 -9.18 16.78
N LYS A 205 11.97 -9.87 16.52
CA LYS A 205 11.67 -10.46 15.22
C LYS A 205 10.34 -9.92 14.72
N MET A 206 10.26 -9.66 13.41
CA MET A 206 9.02 -9.23 12.80
C MET A 206 7.93 -10.29 13.02
N PRO A 207 6.77 -9.94 13.57
CA PRO A 207 5.68 -10.88 13.74
C PRO A 207 5.19 -11.42 12.39
N VAL A 208 4.75 -12.67 12.37
CA VAL A 208 4.05 -13.19 11.18
C VAL A 208 2.62 -12.69 11.21
N ALA A 209 2.18 -12.10 10.10
CA ALA A 209 0.83 -11.60 9.96
C ALA A 209 -0.17 -12.77 10.10
N THR A 210 -0.92 -12.80 11.20
CA THR A 210 -1.90 -13.86 11.49
C THR A 210 -3.28 -13.40 11.00
N TYR A 211 -3.64 -13.80 9.79
CA TYR A 211 -4.97 -13.52 9.25
C TYR A 211 -5.87 -14.72 9.43
N TYR A 212 -6.94 -14.57 10.20
CA TYR A 212 -8.07 -15.48 10.13
C TYR A 212 -8.75 -15.28 8.78
N ALA A 213 -8.44 -16.15 7.82
CA ALA A 213 -9.26 -16.27 6.63
C ALA A 213 -10.69 -16.60 7.10
N PRO A 214 -11.72 -15.80 6.74
CA PRO A 214 -13.08 -16.21 7.01
C PRO A 214 -13.30 -17.57 6.32
N PRO A 215 -13.97 -18.54 6.98
CA PRO A 215 -14.23 -19.83 6.35
C PRO A 215 -14.91 -19.57 5.01
N MET A 216 -14.33 -20.09 3.93
CA MET A 216 -14.98 -20.06 2.63
C MET A 216 -16.35 -20.70 2.82
N SER A 217 -17.41 -19.89 2.70
CA SER A 217 -18.76 -20.40 2.62
C SER A 217 -18.86 -21.14 1.30
N VAL A 218 -18.55 -22.43 1.33
CA VAL A 218 -18.85 -23.38 0.27
C VAL A 218 -20.37 -23.39 0.16
N THR A 219 -20.92 -22.63 -0.77
CA THR A 219 -22.27 -22.88 -1.26
C THR A 219 -22.29 -24.31 -1.78
N PRO A 220 -23.13 -25.20 -1.24
CA PRO A 220 -23.23 -26.56 -1.75
C PRO A 220 -23.58 -26.49 -3.24
N LEU A 221 -22.77 -27.13 -4.07
CA LEU A 221 -23.09 -27.37 -5.47
C LEU A 221 -24.37 -28.22 -5.45
N ASN A 222 -25.52 -27.63 -5.78
CA ASN A 222 -26.75 -28.39 -5.95
C ASN A 222 -26.49 -29.45 -7.01
N GLN A 223 -26.42 -30.71 -6.57
CA GLN A 223 -26.49 -31.88 -7.43
C GLN A 223 -27.80 -31.80 -8.20
N PHE A 224 -27.73 -31.47 -9.49
CA PHE A 224 -28.82 -31.76 -10.41
C PHE A 224 -28.93 -33.28 -10.53
N SER A 225 -29.81 -33.87 -9.72
CA SER A 225 -30.26 -35.25 -9.91
C SER A 225 -31.03 -35.33 -11.22
N SER A 226 -30.47 -36.06 -12.18
CA SER A 226 -31.14 -36.50 -13.39
C SER A 226 -32.25 -37.50 -13.03
N ASN A 227 -33.48 -37.02 -12.89
CA ASN A 227 -34.64 -37.90 -12.87
C ASN A 227 -35.08 -38.21 -14.31
N SER A 228 -34.77 -39.44 -14.72
CA SER A 228 -35.36 -40.09 -15.88
C SER A 228 -36.83 -40.40 -15.58
N THR A 229 -37.75 -39.82 -16.33
CA THR A 229 -39.12 -40.34 -16.45
C THR A 229 -39.53 -40.36 -17.91
N ASN A 230 -39.67 -41.58 -18.41
CA ASN A 230 -40.28 -41.95 -19.68
C ASN A 230 -41.78 -41.66 -19.65
N SER A 231 -42.29 -40.97 -20.67
CA SER A 231 -43.66 -41.19 -21.15
C SER A 231 -43.80 -40.76 -22.61
N ASN A 232 -43.97 -41.75 -23.48
CA ASN A 232 -44.40 -41.61 -24.87
C ASN A 232 -45.80 -40.99 -24.94
N SER A 233 -46.03 -40.07 -25.90
CA SER A 233 -47.13 -40.14 -26.89
C SER A 233 -47.11 -38.95 -27.87
N THR A 234 -46.82 -39.29 -29.13
CA THR A 234 -47.27 -38.73 -30.41
C THR A 234 -48.33 -37.61 -30.43
N ARG A 235 -48.04 -36.50 -31.14
CA ARG A 235 -48.64 -36.16 -32.46
C ARG A 235 -48.03 -34.88 -33.08
N SER A 236 -48.02 -34.88 -34.40
CA SER A 236 -47.42 -33.96 -35.37
C SER A 236 -47.99 -32.53 -35.38
N SER A 237 -47.15 -31.55 -35.79
CA SER A 237 -47.29 -30.89 -37.10
C SER A 237 -46.15 -29.89 -37.38
N GLN A 238 -45.51 -30.12 -38.53
CA GLN A 238 -44.83 -29.22 -39.48
C GLN A 238 -44.86 -27.70 -39.22
N PHE A 239 -43.76 -26.99 -39.49
CA PHE A 239 -43.58 -26.18 -40.71
C PHE A 239 -42.16 -25.58 -40.85
N THR A 240 -41.51 -25.98 -41.95
CA THR A 240 -40.63 -25.25 -42.90
C THR A 240 -39.32 -24.56 -42.47
N SER A 241 -38.28 -25.07 -43.13
CA SER A 241 -36.94 -24.54 -43.41
C SER A 241 -36.90 -23.31 -44.31
N SER A 242 -35.88 -22.46 -44.12
CA SER A 242 -34.99 -22.11 -45.23
C SER A 242 -33.61 -21.67 -44.71
N SER A 243 -32.61 -22.17 -45.42
CA SER A 243 -31.17 -21.97 -45.23
C SER A 243 -30.61 -21.36 -46.50
N SER A 244 -29.64 -20.43 -46.38
CA SER A 244 -28.61 -20.23 -47.42
C SER A 244 -27.39 -19.47 -46.87
N SER A 245 -26.32 -20.22 -46.63
CA SER A 245 -24.93 -20.07 -47.12
C SER A 245 -24.69 -19.01 -48.22
N SER A 246 -23.52 -18.41 -48.51
CA SER A 246 -22.09 -18.62 -48.22
C SER A 246 -21.34 -17.35 -48.71
N ALA A 247 -20.27 -16.87 -48.06
CA ALA A 247 -18.85 -17.08 -48.40
C ALA A 247 -18.13 -15.91 -49.12
N THR A 248 -16.98 -15.51 -48.53
CA THR A 248 -15.64 -15.20 -49.12
C THR A 248 -15.54 -14.19 -50.28
N ALA A 249 -14.51 -13.34 -50.44
CA ALA A 249 -13.08 -13.54 -50.18
C ALA A 249 -12.30 -12.20 -50.17
N SER A 250 -11.11 -12.28 -49.57
CA SER A 250 -10.03 -11.30 -49.48
C SER A 250 -9.33 -10.97 -50.82
N LEU A 251 -8.59 -9.85 -50.85
CA LEU A 251 -7.19 -9.66 -51.35
C LEU A 251 -6.96 -8.13 -51.50
N LEU A 252 -6.14 -7.51 -50.63
CA LEU A 252 -4.70 -7.21 -50.79
C LEU A 252 -4.35 -6.43 -52.07
N LEU A 253 -3.82 -5.22 -51.91
CA LEU A 253 -2.50 -4.80 -52.45
C LEU A 253 -2.22 -3.32 -52.11
N ALA A 254 -1.00 -3.08 -51.63
CA ALA A 254 -0.30 -1.80 -51.57
C ALA A 254 0.93 -1.88 -52.51
N PRO A 255 1.82 -0.87 -52.54
CA PRO A 255 1.74 0.50 -53.08
C PRO A 255 2.65 0.58 -54.35
N PRO A 256 3.24 1.71 -54.86
CA PRO A 256 4.06 2.77 -54.21
C PRO A 256 3.55 4.20 -54.58
N VAL A 257 4.03 5.33 -54.03
CA VAL A 257 5.39 5.93 -54.01
C VAL A 257 5.60 6.77 -52.75
#